data_AF-A0A7C0YM64-F1
#
_entry.id   AF-A0A7C0YM64-F1
#
_cell.length_a   1.000
_cell.length_b   1.000
_cell.length_c   1.000
_cell.angle_alpha   90.00
_cell.angle_beta   90.00
_cell.angle_gamma   90.00
#
_symmetry.space_group_name_H-M   'P 1'
#
loop_
_entity.id
_entity.type
_entity.pdbx_description
1 polymer ?
#
loop_
_entity_poly.entity_id
_entity_poly.type
_entity_poly.pdbx_seq_one_letter_code
_entity_poly.pdbx_strand_id
1 'polypeptide(L)' 'MTDRETLILAIDTSCDDTSAAVVKSGREILSNVVSSQAKIHSRFGGIVPELAS' A
#
# COMPACT_ATOMS: atom_id res chain seq x y z
N MET A 1 -3.46 30.14 -15.00
CA MET A 1 -3.71 29.17 -13.91
C MET A 1 -2.46 28.33 -13.77
N THR A 2 -1.78 28.37 -12.63
CA THR A 2 -0.62 27.50 -12.38
C THR A 2 -1.10 26.06 -12.38
N ASP A 3 -0.61 25.26 -13.32
CA ASP A 3 -0.77 23.81 -13.31
C ASP A 3 -0.04 23.28 -12.08
N ARG A 4 -0.74 23.18 -10.94
CA ARG A 4 -0.16 22.64 -9.72
C ARG A 4 -0.30 21.13 -9.80
N GLU A 5 0.83 20.49 -10.07
CA GLU A 5 1.01 19.05 -9.94
C GLU A 5 0.48 18.59 -8.57
N THR A 6 -0.58 17.78 -8.57
CA THR A 6 -1.21 17.29 -7.34
C THR A 6 -0.42 16.10 -6.81
N LEU A 7 -0.05 16.14 -5.54
CA LEU A 7 0.55 15.00 -4.84
C LEU A 7 -0.54 14.30 -4.01
N ILE A 8 -0.66 12.99 -4.19
CA ILE A 8 -1.62 12.12 -3.52
C ILE A 8 -0.83 11.19 -2.59
N LEU A 9 -1.18 11.16 -1.31
CA LEU A 9 -0.74 10.12 -0.39
C LEU A 9 -1.76 8.99 -0.40
N ALA A 10 -1.38 7.83 -0.94
CA ALA A 10 -2.19 6.63 -0.94
C ALA A 10 -1.79 5.73 0.25
N ILE A 11 -2.79 5.17 0.93
CA ILE A 11 -2.63 4.21 2.03
C ILE A 11 -3.52 3.00 1.70
N ASP A 12 -2.97 1.80 1.81
CA ASP A 12 -3.72 0.55 1.65
C ASP A 12 -3.43 -0.40 2.81
N THR A 13 -4.51 -0.90 3.41
CA THR A 13 -4.56 -1.83 4.55
C THR A 13 -5.72 -2.83 4.37
N SER A 14 -6.06 -3.16 3.12
CA SER A 14 -7.27 -3.94 2.80
C SER A 14 -7.15 -5.44 3.03
N CYS A 15 -5.94 -5.99 3.04
CA CYS A 15 -5.68 -7.42 3.16
C CYS A 15 -4.50 -7.70 4.09
N ASP A 16 -3.49 -8.45 3.65
CA ASP A 16 -2.34 -8.84 4.48
C ASP A 16 -1.19 -7.84 4.45
N ASP A 17 -1.06 -6.98 3.45
CA ASP A 17 0.01 -5.99 3.39
C ASP A 17 -0.46 -4.60 3.87
N THR A 18 0.45 -3.85 4.48
CA THR A 18 0.28 -2.41 4.75
C THR A 18 1.18 -1.63 3.81
N SER A 19 0.63 -0.68 3.05
CA SER A 19 1.42 0.13 2.11
C SER A 19 1.12 1.62 2.16
N ALA A 20 2.12 2.40 1.74
CA ALA A 20 2.01 3.84 1.56
C ALA A 20 2.75 4.27 0.29
N ALA A 21 2.11 5.13 -0.52
CA ALA A 21 2.69 5.62 -1.76
C ALA A 21 2.43 7.11 -1.97
N VAL A 22 3.37 7.79 -2.64
CA VAL A 22 3.21 9.17 -3.11
C VAL A 22 3.02 9.13 -4.62
N VAL A 23 1.88 9.64 -5.10
CA VAL A 23 1.51 9.62 -6.52
C VAL A 23 1.33 11.05 -7.02
N LYS A 24 2.01 11.39 -8.11
CA LYS A 24 1.91 12.67 -8.79
C LYS A 24 0.83 12.60 -9.88
N SER A 25 -0.10 13.55 -9.84
CA SER A 25 -1.16 13.73 -10.82
C SER A 25 -1.96 12.44 -11.11
N GLY A 26 -2.06 11.55 -10.11
CA GLY A 26 -2.75 10.26 -10.17
C GLY A 26 -2.15 9.24 -11.15
N ARG A 27 -0.96 9.47 -11.70
CA ARG A 27 -0.39 8.67 -12.80
C ARG A 27 1.04 8.22 -12.57
N GLU A 28 1.84 9.05 -11.90
CA GLU A 28 3.26 8.77 -11.69
C GLU A 28 3.50 8.43 -10.21
N ILE A 29 4.11 7.28 -9.95
CA ILE A 29 4.49 6.87 -8.59
C ILE A 29 5.86 7.45 -8.28
N LEU A 30 5.94 8.33 -7.28
CA LEU A 30 7.19 8.93 -6.81
C LEU A 30 7.85 8.11 -5.69
N SER A 31 7.04 7.43 -4.88
CA SER A 31 7.49 6.55 -3.82
C SER A 31 6.43 5.49 -3.54
N ASN A 32 6.86 4.29 -3.18
CA ASN A 32 6.00 3.19 -2.76
C ASN A 32 6.74 2.31 -1.75
N VAL A 33 6.17 2.16 -0.55
CA VAL A 33 6.69 1.27 0.49
C VAL A 33 5.62 0.27 0.89
N VAL A 34 6.02 -0.98 1.06
CA VAL A 34 5.15 -2.10 1.42
C VAL A 34 5.75 -2.83 2.60
N SER A 35 4.95 -2.99 3.65
CA SER A 35 5.24 -3.86 4.79
C SER A 35 4.41 -5.12 4.65
N SER A 36 5.06 -6.23 4.29
CA SER A 36 4.35 -7.46 3.97
C SER A 36 4.18 -8.45 5.13
N GLN A 37 3.00 -9.05 5.23
CA GLN A 37 2.70 -10.10 6.20
C GLN A 37 2.77 -11.53 5.61
N ALA A 38 3.25 -11.68 4.36
CA ALA A 38 3.36 -12.98 3.70
C ALA A 38 4.11 -14.04 4.54
N LYS A 39 5.13 -13.64 5.32
CA LYS A 39 5.85 -14.57 6.22
C LYS A 39 4.97 -15.12 7.33
N ILE A 40 4.06 -14.32 7.88
CA ILE A 40 3.14 -14.73 8.94
C ILE A 40 2.13 -15.73 8.35
N HIS A 41 1.50 -15.36 7.23
CA HIS A 41 0.48 -16.17 6.56
C HIS A 41 1.02 -17.46 5.92
N SER A 42 2.29 -17.49 5.51
CA SER A 42 2.92 -18.68 4.92
C SER A 42 2.85 -19.92 5.81
N ARG A 43 2.81 -19.74 7.14
CA ARG A 43 2.69 -20.83 8.13
C ARG A 43 1.33 -21.52 8.09
N PHE A 44 0.31 -20.83 7.58
CA PHE A 44 -1.08 -21.28 7.54
C PHE A 44 -1.53 -21.71 6.15
N GLY A 45 -0.66 -21.59 5.14
CA GLY A 45 -0.99 -21.94 3.75
C GLY A 45 -1.94 -20.97 3.06
N GLY A 46 -2.18 -19.79 3.62
CA GLY A 46 -3.09 -18.78 3.10
C GLY A 46 -3.25 -17.59 4.04
N ILE A 47 -3.96 -16.56 3.58
CA ILE A 47 -4.27 -15.37 4.38
C ILE A 47 -5.20 -15.76 5.53
N VAL A 48 -4.89 -15.26 6.72
CA VAL A 48 -5.65 -15.49 7.95
C VAL A 48 -6.24 -14.14 8.35
N PRO A 49 -7.55 -13.90 8.15
CA PRO A 49 -8.15 -12.58 8.38
C PRO A 49 -7.89 -12.01 9.76
N GLU A 50 -7.84 -12.85 10.80
CA GLU A 50 -7.61 -12.45 12.19
C GLU A 50 -6.18 -11.96 12.45
N LEU A 51 -5.23 -12.26 11.55
CA LEU A 51 -3.84 -11.79 11.61
C LEU A 51 -3.59 -10.64 10.63
N ALA A 52 -4.49 -10.42 9.66
CA ALA A 52 -4.35 -9.47 8.57
C ALA A 52 -4.90 -8.07 8.93
N SER A 53 -4.54 -7.55 10.11
CA SER A 53 -5.06 -6.30 10.67
C SER A 53 -3.97 -5.35 11.15
#